data_AF-A0A962JGR6-F1
#
_entry.id   AF-A0A962JGR6-F1
#
_cell.length_a   1.000
_cell.length_b   1.000
_cell.length_c   1.000
_cell.angle_alpha   90.00
_cell.angle_beta   90.00
_cell.angle_gamma   90.00
#
_symmetry.space_group_name_H-M   'P 1'
#
loop_
_entity.id
_entity.type
_entity.pdbx_description
1 polymer ?
#
loop_
_entity_poly.entity_id
_entity_poly.type
_entity_poly.pdbx_seq_one_letter_code
_entity_poly.pdbx_strand_id
1 'polypeptide(L)'
;TVDVNVHPTKHEVRFREQRYVHEFLARSIHKGLAGLNTQQSSVIEQQLSESSSHHNPANIINQQSPLSLPPQTPTFNTSYSSPNYQSYTQYAPPSYIQTSQAQEAIASYLAPLRDNVASTPLPVANTPDTPPLGYALAQVHGIYILAQNTQGLVIVDMHAAHERLVYERLKQAWQLGRLASQPLLLAQTVALSRAEADLAEQAKAWFLQLGFDIDRIAEEAVAVRAIPALLHKTDLTALLRDVLADFKLHGQSHRIEEAINELFASMACHGAVRANRALSLPEMNALLRDMEQTAFSSQCNHGRPTWKQFSLADLDKLFWRGR
;
A
#
# COMPACT_ATOMS: atom_id res chain seq x y z
N THR A 1 -49.58 10.28 6.26
CA THR A 1 -50.38 9.04 6.41
C THR A 1 -49.92 8.06 5.34
N VAL A 2 -49.59 6.83 5.74
CA VAL A 2 -49.14 5.75 4.84
C VAL A 2 -50.38 5.16 4.17
N ASP A 3 -50.35 4.97 2.86
CA ASP A 3 -51.44 4.30 2.15
C ASP A 3 -51.32 2.79 2.40
N VAL A 4 -52.18 2.25 3.27
CA VAL A 4 -52.11 0.87 3.73
C VAL A 4 -52.91 -0.01 2.78
N ASN A 5 -52.25 -0.43 1.70
CA ASN A 5 -52.59 -1.67 1.00
C ASN A 5 -51.37 -2.60 1.07
N VAL A 6 -51.05 -3.01 2.30
CA VAL A 6 -49.88 -3.84 2.63
C VAL A 6 -50.27 -5.31 2.48
N HIS A 7 -49.75 -5.95 1.43
CA HIS A 7 -49.79 -7.40 1.24
C HIS A 7 -48.38 -7.96 1.48
N PRO A 8 -48.20 -9.13 2.13
CA PRO A 8 -46.89 -9.65 2.55
C PRO A 8 -45.85 -9.87 1.43
N THR A 9 -46.22 -9.75 0.16
CA THR A 9 -45.32 -9.86 -1.00
C THR A 9 -44.87 -8.52 -1.59
N LYS A 10 -45.37 -7.37 -1.12
CA LYS A 10 -44.91 -6.04 -1.57
C LYS A 10 -43.77 -5.53 -0.67
N HIS A 11 -42.58 -5.36 -1.25
CA HIS A 11 -41.37 -4.85 -0.58
C HIS A 11 -41.24 -3.32 -0.59
N GLU A 12 -42.17 -2.60 -1.22
CA GLU A 12 -42.14 -1.14 -1.31
C GLU A 12 -43.35 -0.50 -0.62
N VAL A 13 -43.10 0.50 0.23
CA VAL A 13 -44.12 1.33 0.86
C VAL A 13 -44.15 2.67 0.13
N ARG A 14 -45.26 2.99 -0.54
CA ARG A 14 -45.43 4.27 -1.24
C ARG A 14 -46.04 5.30 -0.29
N PHE A 15 -45.32 6.40 -0.07
CA PHE A 15 -45.80 7.50 0.75
C PHE A 15 -46.66 8.44 -0.09
N ARG A 16 -47.83 8.83 0.43
CA ARG A 16 -48.73 9.80 -0.22
C ARG A 16 -48.05 11.14 -0.53
N GLU A 17 -47.08 11.53 0.30
CA GLU A 17 -46.34 12.79 0.20
C GLU A 17 -44.83 12.52 0.17
N GLN A 18 -44.37 11.78 -0.84
CA GLN A 18 -42.97 11.35 -1.00
C GLN A 18 -41.95 12.49 -0.91
N ARG A 19 -42.28 13.67 -1.46
CA ARG A 19 -41.41 14.86 -1.44
C ARG A 19 -41.19 15.39 -0.02
N TYR A 20 -42.22 15.37 0.82
CA TYR A 20 -42.15 15.83 2.20
C TYR A 20 -41.29 14.90 3.06
N VAL A 21 -41.43 13.58 2.88
CA VAL A 21 -40.61 12.59 3.59
C VAL A 21 -39.14 12.73 3.22
N HIS A 22 -38.83 12.92 1.94
CA HIS A 22 -37.46 13.12 1.47
C HIS A 22 -36.85 14.41 2.01
N GLU A 23 -37.60 15.52 1.98
CA GLU A 23 -37.13 16.81 2.51
C GLU A 23 -36.93 16.78 4.03
N PHE A 24 -37.81 16.09 4.76
CA PHE A 24 -37.69 15.88 6.19
C PHE A 24 -36.44 15.05 6.56
N LEU A 25 -36.19 13.96 5.82
CA LEU A 25 -34.98 13.14 6.00
C LEU A 25 -33.72 13.94 5.68
N ALA A 26 -33.68 14.60 4.53
CA ALA A 26 -32.54 15.41 4.11
C ALA A 26 -32.22 16.50 5.14
N ARG A 27 -33.25 17.19 5.65
CA ARG A 27 -33.08 18.25 6.67
C ARG A 27 -32.66 17.70 8.03
N SER A 28 -33.17 16.54 8.43
CA SER A 28 -32.79 15.88 9.69
C SER A 28 -31.35 15.39 9.66
N ILE A 29 -30.92 14.81 8.53
CA ILE A 29 -29.53 14.37 8.31
C ILE A 29 -28.59 15.57 8.27
N HIS A 30 -28.93 16.63 7.51
CA HIS A 30 -28.12 17.85 7.49
C HIS A 30 -28.00 18.51 8.87
N LYS A 31 -29.09 18.53 9.66
CA LYS A 31 -29.08 19.08 11.02
C LYS A 31 -28.24 18.22 11.98
N GLY A 32 -28.30 16.90 11.84
CA GLY A 32 -27.45 15.97 12.61
C GLY A 32 -25.96 16.12 12.28
N LEU A 33 -25.62 16.21 10.99
CA LEU A 33 -24.24 16.44 10.53
C LEU A 33 -23.72 17.83 10.91
N ALA A 34 -24.56 18.87 10.85
CA ALA A 34 -24.19 20.21 11.28
C ALA A 34 -23.90 20.29 12.79
N GLY A 35 -24.60 19.48 13.62
CA GLY A 35 -24.33 19.39 15.06
C GLY A 35 -22.98 18.76 15.40
N LEU A 36 -22.50 17.83 14.57
CA LEU A 36 -21.20 17.15 14.75
C LEU A 36 -20.01 18.06 14.44
N ASN A 37 -20.16 19.01 13.50
CA ASN A 37 -19.12 20.02 13.22
C ASN A 37 -18.97 21.05 14.35
N THR A 38 -20.04 21.39 15.07
CA THR A 38 -20.00 22.43 16.11
C THR A 38 -19.54 21.89 17.47
N GLN A 39 -19.83 20.63 17.81
CA GLN A 39 -19.42 20.05 19.12
C GLN A 39 -17.94 19.67 19.21
N GLN A 40 -17.21 19.53 18.09
CA GLN A 40 -15.75 19.39 18.12
C GLN A 40 -15.01 20.69 18.47
N SER A 41 -15.70 21.83 18.43
CA SER A 41 -15.10 23.14 18.68
C SER A 41 -15.16 23.57 20.16
N SER A 42 -16.08 23.03 20.96
CA SER A 42 -16.39 23.55 22.31
C SER A 42 -15.88 22.68 23.47
N VAL A 43 -15.34 21.48 23.22
CA VAL A 43 -14.83 20.61 24.30
C VAL A 43 -13.37 20.91 24.66
N ILE A 44 -12.63 21.63 23.81
CA ILE A 44 -11.20 21.92 24.02
C ILE A 44 -10.97 23.12 24.96
N GLU A 45 -11.94 24.04 25.12
CA GLU A 45 -11.74 25.28 25.90
C GLU A 45 -11.90 25.14 27.42
N GLN A 46 -12.43 24.04 27.95
CA GLN A 46 -12.76 23.93 29.39
C GLN A 46 -11.80 23.09 30.26
N GLN A 47 -10.74 22.51 29.71
CA GLN A 47 -9.81 21.66 30.49
C GLN A 47 -8.37 22.20 30.64
N LEU A 48 -8.06 23.40 30.16
CA LEU A 48 -6.68 23.95 30.24
C LEU A 48 -6.46 25.05 31.29
N SER A 49 -7.43 25.32 32.17
CA SER A 49 -7.36 26.46 33.12
C SER A 49 -6.80 26.14 34.52
N GLU A 50 -6.36 24.91 34.80
CA GLU A 50 -5.83 24.56 36.13
C GLU A 50 -4.57 23.71 36.03
N SER A 51 -3.43 24.32 35.68
CA SER A 51 -2.10 23.89 36.15
C SER A 51 -0.99 24.81 35.62
N SER A 52 -1.03 26.07 36.07
CA SER A 52 0.17 26.92 36.10
C SER A 52 1.01 26.59 37.34
N SER A 53 2.27 26.18 37.17
CA SER A 53 3.43 26.77 37.90
C SER A 53 4.80 26.16 37.56
N HIS A 54 5.68 27.03 37.05
CA HIS A 54 7.12 27.17 37.34
C HIS A 54 8.11 26.00 37.12
N HIS A 55 9.02 26.17 36.14
CA HIS A 55 10.42 26.56 36.43
C HIS A 55 11.24 26.80 35.16
N ASN A 56 11.98 27.90 35.15
CA ASN A 56 13.10 28.17 34.25
C ASN A 56 14.27 28.57 35.18
N PRO A 57 15.50 28.09 34.95
CA PRO A 57 16.52 29.07 34.57
C PRO A 57 17.55 28.55 33.55
N ALA A 58 18.28 29.53 33.04
CA ALA A 58 19.16 29.52 31.89
C ALA A 58 20.57 28.91 32.11
N ASN A 59 21.29 28.83 30.97
CA ASN A 59 22.74 28.78 30.76
C ASN A 59 23.49 27.48 31.07
N ILE A 60 23.96 26.78 30.03
CA ILE A 60 25.39 26.46 29.81
C ILE A 60 25.67 26.43 28.29
N ILE A 61 26.48 27.38 27.81
CA ILE A 61 27.21 27.33 26.54
C ILE A 61 28.49 26.54 26.80
N ASN A 62 28.77 25.48 26.03
CA ASN A 62 30.14 25.01 25.90
C ASN A 62 30.44 24.37 24.54
N GLN A 63 31.68 24.60 24.12
CA GLN A 63 32.27 24.46 22.79
C GLN A 63 32.43 22.99 22.38
N GLN A 64 32.20 22.68 21.10
CA GLN A 64 32.62 21.41 20.49
C GLN A 64 33.32 21.68 19.15
N SER A 65 34.62 21.41 19.15
CA SER A 65 35.45 21.21 17.95
C SER A 65 35.39 19.73 17.55
N PRO A 66 35.40 19.38 16.25
CA PRO A 66 35.28 17.99 15.82
C PRO A 66 36.61 17.22 15.93
N LEU A 67 36.57 16.06 16.60
CA LEU A 67 37.65 15.07 16.58
C LEU A 67 37.71 14.38 15.20
N SER A 68 38.91 14.33 14.62
CA SER A 68 39.23 13.55 13.42
C SER A 68 39.86 12.22 13.82
N LEU A 69 39.34 11.09 13.31
CA LEU A 69 39.97 9.77 13.44
C LEU A 69 40.79 9.43 12.17
N PRO A 70 41.97 8.81 12.30
CA PRO A 70 42.75 8.30 11.17
C PRO A 70 42.26 6.91 10.72
N PRO A 71 42.39 6.53 9.43
CA PRO A 71 42.01 5.21 8.95
C PRO A 71 43.10 4.17 9.27
N GLN A 72 42.73 3.11 9.99
CA GLN A 72 43.53 1.90 10.18
C GLN A 72 43.17 0.86 9.11
N THR A 73 44.16 0.36 8.38
CA THR A 73 44.03 -0.80 7.48
C THR A 73 44.13 -2.11 8.27
N PRO A 74 43.25 -3.10 8.06
CA PRO A 74 43.34 -4.37 8.77
C PRO A 74 44.38 -5.29 8.10
N THR A 75 45.43 -5.67 8.83
CA THR A 75 46.30 -6.80 8.51
C THR A 75 45.76 -8.06 9.20
N PHE A 76 45.24 -9.01 8.44
CA PHE A 76 44.95 -10.35 8.95
C PHE A 76 46.22 -11.21 8.85
N ASN A 77 46.83 -11.49 10.00
CA ASN A 77 47.88 -12.49 10.14
C ASN A 77 47.27 -13.70 10.84
N THR A 78 47.18 -14.85 10.17
CA THR A 78 46.71 -16.09 10.79
C THR A 78 47.60 -17.23 10.35
N SER A 79 48.57 -17.53 11.21
CA SER A 79 49.43 -18.69 11.16
C SER A 79 48.81 -19.83 11.95
N TYR A 80 48.34 -20.87 11.25
CA TYR A 80 48.19 -22.21 11.83
C TYR A 80 48.69 -23.28 10.85
N SER A 81 49.55 -24.12 11.40
CA SER A 81 50.31 -25.22 10.83
C SER A 81 49.45 -26.45 10.50
N SER A 82 49.75 -27.12 9.39
CA SER A 82 49.46 -28.56 9.21
C SER A 82 50.61 -29.24 8.44
N PRO A 83 50.84 -30.55 8.67
CA PRO A 83 52.06 -31.22 8.24
C PRO A 83 51.98 -31.80 6.82
N ASN A 84 53.17 -31.89 6.22
CA ASN A 84 53.54 -32.41 4.90
C ASN A 84 52.92 -33.75 4.50
N TYR A 85 52.62 -33.92 3.19
CA TYR A 85 53.23 -34.94 2.33
C TYR A 85 53.17 -34.55 0.82
N GLN A 86 54.34 -34.71 0.18
CA GLN A 86 54.80 -34.77 -1.22
C GLN A 86 53.74 -34.94 -2.34
N SER A 87 53.88 -34.54 -3.61
CA SER A 87 55.04 -34.28 -4.51
C SER A 87 54.49 -33.70 -5.84
N TYR A 88 55.23 -32.82 -6.54
CA TYR A 88 55.63 -32.89 -7.97
C TYR A 88 56.25 -31.55 -8.43
N THR A 89 57.30 -31.69 -9.23
CA THR A 89 58.20 -30.71 -9.86
C THR A 89 57.48 -29.59 -10.64
N GLN A 90 57.67 -28.33 -10.25
CA GLN A 90 58.59 -27.33 -10.84
C GLN A 90 58.14 -26.73 -12.19
N TYR A 91 57.25 -25.73 -12.10
CA TYR A 91 57.15 -24.62 -13.07
C TYR A 91 57.30 -23.31 -12.29
N ALA A 92 58.29 -22.51 -12.67
CA ALA A 92 58.52 -21.18 -12.11
C ALA A 92 57.52 -20.18 -12.73
N PRO A 93 56.82 -19.35 -11.93
CA PRO A 93 56.05 -18.24 -12.48
C PRO A 93 56.97 -17.02 -12.70
N PRO A 94 56.71 -16.19 -13.72
CA PRO A 94 57.43 -14.96 -13.91
C PRO A 94 57.02 -13.92 -12.86
N SER A 95 58.02 -13.13 -12.47
CA SER A 95 57.95 -12.01 -11.55
C SER A 95 56.99 -10.90 -11.98
N TYR A 96 56.34 -10.33 -10.96
CA TYR A 96 55.48 -9.15 -10.94
C TYR A 96 55.96 -7.98 -11.79
N ILE A 97 55.12 -7.53 -12.73
CA ILE A 97 55.08 -6.15 -13.22
C ILE A 97 53.60 -5.74 -13.39
N GLN A 98 53.27 -4.55 -12.85
CA GLN A 98 52.06 -3.73 -13.06
C GLN A 98 50.75 -4.09 -12.34
N THR A 99 50.76 -3.96 -11.01
CA THR A 99 49.53 -3.84 -10.18
C THR A 99 48.93 -2.42 -10.16
N SER A 100 49.64 -1.39 -10.62
CA SER A 100 49.17 0.00 -10.59
C SER A 100 48.11 0.30 -11.65
N GLN A 101 48.29 -0.16 -12.89
CA GLN A 101 47.37 0.11 -13.99
C GLN A 101 46.02 -0.61 -13.82
N ALA A 102 46.02 -1.79 -13.20
CA ALA A 102 44.79 -2.52 -12.89
C ALA A 102 43.97 -1.83 -11.78
N GLN A 103 44.63 -1.25 -10.78
CA GLN A 103 43.96 -0.49 -9.73
C GLN A 103 43.39 0.84 -10.25
N GLU A 104 44.08 1.52 -11.17
CA GLU A 104 43.58 2.72 -11.84
C GLU A 104 42.41 2.43 -12.78
N ALA A 105 42.44 1.31 -13.50
CA ALA A 105 41.33 0.84 -14.33
C ALA A 105 40.08 0.49 -13.51
N ILE A 106 40.26 -0.16 -12.34
CA ILE A 106 39.16 -0.48 -11.43
C ILE A 106 38.63 0.78 -10.75
N ALA A 107 39.52 1.72 -10.35
CA ALA A 107 39.13 2.98 -9.74
C ALA A 107 38.36 3.89 -10.72
N SER A 108 38.79 3.96 -11.98
CA SER A 108 38.09 4.70 -13.04
C SER A 108 36.76 4.06 -13.42
N TYR A 109 36.66 2.73 -13.44
CA TYR A 109 35.40 2.02 -13.66
C TYR A 109 34.40 2.21 -12.51
N LEU A 110 34.87 2.33 -11.27
CA LEU A 110 34.05 2.54 -10.08
C LEU A 110 33.81 4.02 -9.72
N ALA A 111 34.52 4.96 -10.36
CA ALA A 111 34.35 6.40 -10.14
C ALA A 111 32.90 6.90 -10.35
N PRO A 112 32.18 6.56 -11.44
CA PRO A 112 30.80 7.00 -11.63
C PRO A 112 29.79 6.33 -10.67
N LEU A 113 30.20 5.29 -9.93
CA LEU A 113 29.37 4.62 -8.92
C LEU A 113 29.57 5.22 -7.52
N ARG A 114 30.70 5.90 -7.24
CA ARG A 114 30.95 6.57 -5.94
C ARG A 114 30.25 7.91 -5.84
N ASP A 115 30.08 8.63 -6.93
CA ASP A 115 29.35 9.92 -6.94
C ASP A 115 27.84 9.75 -6.68
N ASN A 116 27.31 8.53 -6.77
CA ASN A 116 25.91 8.21 -6.43
C ASN A 116 25.69 7.85 -4.94
N VAL A 117 26.72 7.92 -4.10
CA VAL A 117 26.61 7.80 -2.64
C VAL A 117 26.93 9.13 -1.96
N ALA A 118 26.74 10.25 -2.67
CA ALA A 118 26.51 11.52 -2.01
C ALA A 118 25.11 11.46 -1.40
N SER A 119 25.04 11.50 -0.07
CA SER A 119 23.82 11.67 0.71
C SER A 119 22.90 12.68 0.02
N THR A 120 21.87 12.20 -0.66
CA THR A 120 20.91 13.06 -1.34
C THR A 120 20.27 13.92 -0.24
N PRO A 121 20.50 15.24 -0.22
CA PRO A 121 19.71 16.10 0.64
C PRO A 121 18.26 15.91 0.20
N LEU A 122 17.33 15.83 1.15
CA LEU A 122 15.89 15.84 0.84
C LEU A 122 15.65 16.97 -0.18
N PRO A 123 15.03 16.70 -1.35
CA PRO A 123 14.86 17.71 -2.38
C PRO A 123 14.07 18.87 -1.79
N VAL A 124 14.68 20.05 -1.80
CA VAL A 124 14.05 21.28 -1.31
C VAL A 124 12.91 21.62 -2.28
N ALA A 125 11.70 21.64 -1.76
CA ALA A 125 10.42 21.52 -2.47
C ALA A 125 9.96 22.74 -3.30
N ASN A 126 10.86 23.44 -3.99
CA ASN A 126 10.51 24.62 -4.78
C ASN A 126 10.90 24.46 -6.26
N THR A 127 10.43 23.38 -6.90
CA THR A 127 10.42 23.30 -8.37
C THR A 127 8.97 23.26 -8.86
N PRO A 128 8.61 24.01 -9.93
CA PRO A 128 7.25 24.07 -10.47
C PRO A 128 6.74 22.72 -11.03
N ASP A 129 7.60 21.71 -11.08
CA ASP A 129 7.32 20.36 -11.59
C ASP A 129 7.11 19.33 -10.47
N THR A 130 6.93 19.80 -9.22
CA THR A 130 6.65 18.91 -8.09
C THR A 130 5.27 18.27 -8.25
N PRO A 131 5.15 16.94 -8.20
CA PRO A 131 3.87 16.30 -8.42
C PRO A 131 2.82 16.57 -7.32
N PRO A 132 1.52 16.35 -7.58
CA PRO A 132 0.44 16.62 -6.63
C PRO A 132 0.58 15.98 -5.25
N LEU A 133 0.92 14.68 -5.17
CA LEU A 133 1.19 14.00 -3.90
C LEU A 133 2.65 14.18 -3.43
N GLY A 134 3.47 14.84 -4.24
CA GLY A 134 4.85 15.14 -3.93
C GLY A 134 5.76 13.92 -3.85
N TYR A 135 6.80 14.03 -3.02
CA TYR A 135 7.80 13.00 -2.82
C TYR A 135 7.70 12.38 -1.43
N ALA A 136 7.80 11.06 -1.35
CA ALA A 136 7.81 10.32 -0.10
C ALA A 136 9.00 10.74 0.78
N LEU A 137 8.72 10.93 2.06
CA LEU A 137 9.69 11.27 3.11
C LEU A 137 10.00 10.06 4.00
N ALA A 138 8.95 9.37 4.45
CA ALA A 138 9.08 8.28 5.41
C ALA A 138 7.81 7.42 5.44
N GLN A 139 7.94 6.23 6.04
CA GLN A 139 6.82 5.37 6.40
C GLN A 139 6.67 5.35 7.93
N VAL A 140 5.43 5.43 8.41
CA VAL A 140 5.11 5.44 9.84
C VAL A 140 4.31 4.19 10.19
N HIS A 141 4.81 3.42 11.15
CA HIS A 141 4.21 2.17 11.66
C HIS A 141 3.88 1.12 10.60
N GLY A 142 4.49 1.18 9.42
CA GLY A 142 4.17 0.28 8.31
C GLY A 142 2.85 0.59 7.59
N ILE A 143 2.06 1.56 8.09
CA ILE A 143 0.68 1.81 7.66
C ILE A 143 0.56 3.11 6.86
N TYR A 144 1.27 4.15 7.30
CA TYR A 144 1.18 5.48 6.68
C TYR A 144 2.43 5.82 5.89
N ILE A 145 2.25 6.49 4.75
CA ILE A 145 3.32 7.14 4.01
C ILE A 145 3.20 8.64 4.26
N LEU A 146 4.31 9.26 4.65
CA LEU A 146 4.46 10.70 4.70
C LEU A 146 5.12 11.15 3.39
N ALA A 147 4.55 12.15 2.75
CA ALA A 147 5.09 12.77 1.56
C ALA A 147 5.02 14.30 1.66
N GLN A 148 5.85 15.00 0.89
CA GLN A 148 5.87 16.45 0.87
C GLN A 148 5.72 16.95 -0.56
N ASN A 149 4.81 17.91 -0.74
CA ASN A 149 4.63 18.67 -1.97
C ASN A 149 4.86 20.16 -1.70
N THR A 150 4.57 21.00 -2.70
CA THR A 150 4.72 22.47 -2.59
C THR A 150 3.77 23.11 -1.58
N GLN A 151 2.67 22.45 -1.20
CA GLN A 151 1.67 22.97 -0.26
C GLN A 151 1.98 22.61 1.20
N GLY A 152 2.65 21.49 1.44
CA GLY A 152 2.98 21.02 2.79
C GLY A 152 3.11 19.50 2.88
N LEU A 153 2.60 18.92 3.97
CA LEU A 153 2.67 17.50 4.28
C LEU A 153 1.44 16.75 3.75
N VAL A 154 1.67 15.66 3.04
CA VAL A 154 0.66 14.68 2.63
C VAL A 154 0.83 13.43 3.49
N ILE A 155 -0.27 12.95 4.06
CA ILE A 155 -0.32 11.68 4.80
C ILE A 155 -1.22 10.72 4.03
N VAL A 156 -0.68 9.58 3.64
CA VAL A 156 -1.37 8.55 2.85
C VAL A 156 -1.55 7.29 3.69
N ASP A 157 -2.78 6.76 3.71
CA ASP A 157 -3.08 5.41 4.18
C ASP A 157 -2.68 4.41 3.09
N MET A 158 -1.58 3.70 3.30
CA MET A 158 -1.00 2.80 2.31
C MET A 158 -1.94 1.64 1.99
N HIS A 159 -2.66 1.13 3.00
CA HIS A 159 -3.55 -0.01 2.84
C HIS A 159 -4.75 0.37 1.98
N ALA A 160 -5.44 1.45 2.35
CA ALA A 160 -6.59 1.95 1.60
C ALA A 160 -6.21 2.36 0.16
N ALA A 161 -5.04 2.98 -0.02
CA ALA A 161 -4.52 3.35 -1.34
C ALA A 161 -4.24 2.11 -2.22
N HIS A 162 -3.60 1.08 -1.65
CA HIS A 162 -3.27 -0.14 -2.38
C HIS A 162 -4.52 -0.91 -2.80
N GLU A 163 -5.49 -1.09 -1.90
CA GLU A 163 -6.77 -1.71 -2.23
C GLU A 163 -7.48 -0.97 -3.37
N ARG A 164 -7.49 0.37 -3.30
CA ARG A 164 -8.13 1.17 -4.34
C ARG A 164 -7.45 1.01 -5.70
N LEU A 165 -6.12 1.03 -5.71
CA LEU A 165 -5.32 0.85 -6.92
C LEU A 165 -5.54 -0.53 -7.55
N VAL A 166 -5.53 -1.59 -6.75
CA VAL A 166 -5.78 -2.96 -7.23
C VAL A 166 -7.20 -3.09 -7.78
N TYR A 167 -8.20 -2.56 -7.06
CA TYR A 167 -9.59 -2.56 -7.51
C TYR A 167 -9.76 -1.89 -8.88
N GLU A 168 -9.24 -0.66 -9.04
CA GLU A 168 -9.36 0.08 -10.30
C GLU A 168 -8.63 -0.62 -11.45
N ARG A 169 -7.45 -1.21 -11.19
CA ARG A 169 -6.73 -1.99 -12.19
C ARG A 169 -7.47 -3.26 -12.61
N LEU A 170 -8.08 -3.98 -11.66
CA LEU A 170 -8.92 -5.14 -11.95
C LEU A 170 -10.12 -4.76 -12.83
N LYS A 171 -10.80 -3.67 -12.45
CA LYS A 171 -11.96 -3.14 -13.19
C LYS A 171 -11.59 -2.72 -14.61
N GLN A 172 -10.49 -1.98 -14.77
CA GLN A 172 -9.99 -1.58 -16.09
C GLN A 172 -9.61 -2.80 -16.94
N ALA A 173 -8.88 -3.76 -16.37
CA ALA A 173 -8.48 -4.98 -17.09
C ALA A 173 -9.69 -5.83 -17.52
N TRP A 174 -10.73 -5.88 -16.68
CA TRP A 174 -12.00 -6.54 -17.02
C TRP A 174 -12.71 -5.86 -18.20
N GLN A 175 -12.81 -4.53 -18.18
CA GLN A 175 -13.43 -3.77 -19.26
C GLN A 175 -12.70 -3.93 -20.60
N LEU A 176 -11.37 -4.12 -20.56
CA LEU A 176 -10.54 -4.41 -21.74
C LEU A 176 -10.65 -5.86 -22.22
N GLY A 177 -11.43 -6.71 -21.54
CA GLY A 177 -11.79 -8.05 -21.99
C GLY A 177 -10.81 -9.16 -21.63
N ARG A 178 -9.74 -8.88 -20.87
CA ARG A 178 -8.86 -9.92 -20.34
C ARG A 178 -8.09 -9.48 -19.11
N LEU A 179 -8.36 -10.14 -17.99
CA LEU A 179 -7.47 -10.12 -16.83
C LEU A 179 -6.22 -10.94 -17.13
N ALA A 180 -5.05 -10.35 -16.92
CA ALA A 180 -3.78 -11.05 -17.04
C ALA A 180 -3.69 -12.11 -15.93
N SER A 181 -3.43 -13.35 -16.31
CA SER A 181 -3.15 -14.44 -15.38
C SER A 181 -1.65 -14.60 -15.19
N GLN A 182 -1.25 -14.98 -13.98
CA GLN A 182 0.10 -15.34 -13.63
C GLN A 182 0.13 -16.82 -13.23
N PRO A 183 0.87 -17.67 -13.96
CA PRO A 183 1.05 -19.06 -13.57
C PRO A 183 1.87 -19.14 -12.27
N LEU A 184 1.48 -20.05 -11.40
CA LEU A 184 2.22 -20.40 -10.19
C LEU A 184 3.39 -21.32 -10.57
N LEU A 185 4.53 -21.17 -9.88
CA LEU A 185 5.69 -22.05 -10.07
C LEU A 185 5.35 -23.51 -9.80
N LEU A 186 4.49 -23.74 -8.81
CA LEU A 186 3.92 -25.02 -8.45
C LEU A 186 2.42 -24.84 -8.26
N ALA A 187 1.63 -25.81 -8.71
CA ALA A 187 0.20 -25.80 -8.46
C ALA A 187 -0.05 -25.87 -6.95
N GLN A 188 -0.92 -25.00 -6.45
CA GLN A 188 -1.29 -24.98 -5.04
C GLN A 188 -2.63 -25.68 -4.84
N THR A 189 -2.66 -26.67 -3.96
CA THR A 189 -3.90 -27.37 -3.60
C THR A 189 -4.67 -26.56 -2.56
N VAL A 190 -5.94 -26.31 -2.83
CA VAL A 190 -6.87 -25.64 -1.91
C VAL A 190 -7.94 -26.63 -1.49
N ALA A 191 -8.05 -26.86 -0.18
CA ALA A 191 -9.10 -27.68 0.42
C ALA A 191 -10.43 -26.91 0.47
N LEU A 192 -11.48 -27.50 -0.08
CA LEU A 192 -12.82 -26.92 -0.21
C LEU A 192 -13.86 -27.94 0.24
N SER A 193 -15.07 -27.50 0.59
CA SER A 193 -16.19 -28.44 0.72
C SER A 193 -16.53 -29.07 -0.63
N ARG A 194 -17.14 -30.25 -0.63
CA ARG A 194 -17.59 -30.91 -1.87
C ARG A 194 -18.42 -29.99 -2.78
N ALA A 195 -19.35 -29.23 -2.18
CA ALA A 195 -20.21 -28.31 -2.93
C ALA A 195 -19.43 -27.15 -3.57
N GLU A 196 -18.41 -26.62 -2.90
CA GLU A 196 -17.52 -25.59 -3.44
C GLU A 196 -16.64 -26.14 -4.56
N ALA A 197 -16.12 -27.36 -4.42
CA ALA A 197 -15.35 -28.03 -5.47
C ALA A 197 -16.20 -28.32 -6.72
N ASP A 198 -17.45 -28.78 -6.54
CA ASP A 198 -18.42 -28.97 -7.63
C ASP A 198 -18.69 -27.64 -8.36
N LEU A 199 -18.86 -26.54 -7.61
CA LEU A 199 -19.11 -25.21 -8.16
C LEU A 199 -17.90 -24.67 -8.92
N ALA A 200 -16.69 -24.84 -8.38
CA ALA A 200 -15.44 -24.44 -9.01
C ALA A 200 -15.23 -25.15 -10.36
N GLU A 201 -15.53 -26.44 -10.42
CA GLU A 201 -15.46 -27.25 -11.64
C GLU A 201 -16.48 -26.79 -12.69
N GLN A 202 -17.74 -26.55 -12.27
CA GLN A 202 -18.80 -26.05 -13.16
C GLN A 202 -18.52 -24.63 -13.68
N ALA A 203 -17.93 -23.77 -12.85
CA ALA A 203 -17.64 -22.38 -13.16
C ALA A 203 -16.23 -22.15 -13.74
N LYS A 204 -15.52 -23.20 -14.16
CA LYS A 204 -14.13 -23.09 -14.62
C LYS A 204 -13.92 -22.02 -15.70
N ALA A 205 -14.83 -21.93 -16.67
CA ALA A 205 -14.75 -20.93 -17.74
C ALA A 205 -14.83 -19.48 -17.21
N TRP A 206 -15.61 -19.25 -16.15
CA TRP A 206 -15.73 -17.94 -15.52
C TRP A 206 -14.48 -17.60 -14.70
N PHE A 207 -13.94 -18.57 -13.96
CA PHE A 207 -12.65 -18.41 -13.27
C PHE A 207 -11.50 -18.07 -14.25
N LEU A 208 -11.49 -18.70 -15.42
CA LEU A 208 -10.51 -18.38 -16.48
C LEU A 208 -10.64 -16.93 -16.97
N GLN A 209 -11.85 -16.38 -17.09
CA GLN A 209 -12.05 -14.97 -17.44
C GLN A 209 -11.54 -14.02 -16.35
N LEU A 210 -11.65 -14.42 -15.09
CA LEU A 210 -11.10 -13.68 -13.95
C LEU A 210 -9.57 -13.78 -13.85
N GLY A 211 -8.93 -14.70 -14.60
CA GLY A 211 -7.49 -14.92 -14.59
C GLY A 211 -7.04 -16.08 -13.69
N PHE A 212 -7.97 -16.89 -13.18
CA PHE A 212 -7.68 -18.12 -12.44
C PHE A 212 -7.64 -19.33 -13.37
N ASP A 213 -6.66 -20.20 -13.19
CA ASP A 213 -6.66 -21.55 -13.78
C ASP A 213 -6.78 -22.57 -12.65
N ILE A 214 -7.95 -23.21 -12.57
CA ILE A 214 -8.29 -24.15 -11.51
C ILE A 214 -8.79 -25.47 -12.10
N ASP A 215 -8.40 -26.56 -11.47
CA ASP A 215 -8.81 -27.92 -11.80
C ASP A 215 -9.18 -28.70 -10.55
N ARG A 216 -10.27 -29.45 -10.60
CA ARG A 216 -10.61 -30.38 -9.54
C ARG A 216 -9.64 -31.55 -9.54
N ILE A 217 -9.08 -31.86 -8.37
CA ILE A 217 -8.14 -32.97 -8.20
C ILE A 217 -8.63 -34.02 -7.19
N ALA A 218 -9.60 -33.68 -6.34
CA ALA A 218 -10.24 -34.59 -5.39
C ALA A 218 -11.70 -34.16 -5.13
N GLU A 219 -12.44 -34.96 -4.35
CA GLU A 219 -13.82 -34.63 -3.98
C GLU A 219 -13.94 -33.29 -3.25
N GLU A 220 -12.96 -32.97 -2.41
CA GLU A 220 -12.91 -31.80 -1.52
C GLU A 220 -11.65 -30.94 -1.75
N ALA A 221 -11.07 -30.98 -2.96
CA ALA A 221 -9.90 -30.17 -3.28
C ALA A 221 -9.80 -29.79 -4.75
N VAL A 222 -9.27 -28.59 -4.98
CA VAL A 222 -8.93 -28.06 -6.30
C VAL A 222 -7.45 -27.66 -6.33
N ALA A 223 -6.79 -27.90 -7.47
CA ALA A 223 -5.48 -27.37 -7.76
C ALA A 223 -5.63 -26.03 -8.47
N VAL A 224 -4.94 -25.00 -7.97
CA VAL A 224 -4.80 -23.72 -8.63
C VAL A 224 -3.44 -23.68 -9.33
N ARG A 225 -3.45 -23.40 -10.63
CA ARG A 225 -2.24 -23.32 -11.48
C ARG A 225 -1.90 -21.89 -11.87
N ALA A 226 -2.88 -21.01 -11.94
CA ALA A 226 -2.69 -19.60 -12.21
C ALA A 226 -3.68 -18.74 -11.42
N ILE A 227 -3.27 -17.50 -11.13
CA ILE A 227 -4.06 -16.50 -10.43
C ILE A 227 -3.98 -15.16 -11.17
N PRO A 228 -4.88 -14.21 -10.93
CA PRO A 228 -4.78 -12.89 -11.55
C PRO A 228 -3.47 -12.21 -11.16
N ALA A 229 -2.71 -11.67 -12.12
CA ALA A 229 -1.37 -11.13 -11.90
C ALA A 229 -1.33 -9.98 -10.88
N LEU A 230 -2.45 -9.24 -10.76
CA LEU A 230 -2.62 -8.16 -9.79
C LEU A 230 -2.72 -8.67 -8.33
N LEU A 231 -2.91 -9.98 -8.13
CA LEU A 231 -3.10 -10.64 -6.82
C LEU A 231 -1.97 -11.63 -6.48
N HIS A 232 -0.75 -11.41 -6.97
CA HIS A 232 0.37 -12.35 -6.82
C HIS A 232 0.83 -12.64 -5.36
N LYS A 233 0.29 -11.96 -4.34
CA LYS A 233 0.81 -11.98 -2.96
C LYS A 233 -0.29 -12.12 -1.91
N THR A 234 -1.22 -13.01 -2.18
CA THR A 234 -2.52 -13.11 -1.50
C THR A 234 -2.68 -14.45 -0.81
N ASP A 235 -3.46 -14.53 0.28
CA ASP A 235 -3.92 -15.82 0.78
C ASP A 235 -4.91 -16.43 -0.25
N LEU A 236 -4.38 -17.35 -1.05
CA LEU A 236 -5.13 -17.98 -2.13
C LEU A 236 -6.34 -18.77 -1.63
N THR A 237 -6.24 -19.38 -0.44
CA THR A 237 -7.34 -20.22 0.09
C THR A 237 -8.51 -19.35 0.51
N ALA A 238 -8.24 -18.26 1.24
CA ALA A 238 -9.25 -17.30 1.64
C ALA A 238 -9.88 -16.63 0.41
N LEU A 239 -9.04 -16.14 -0.51
CA LEU A 239 -9.48 -15.53 -1.76
C LEU A 239 -10.40 -16.44 -2.57
N LEU A 240 -10.02 -17.70 -2.79
CA LEU A 240 -10.81 -18.61 -3.61
C LEU A 240 -12.16 -18.93 -2.97
N ARG A 241 -12.21 -19.10 -1.64
CA ARG A 241 -13.46 -19.33 -0.90
C ARG A 241 -14.40 -18.13 -0.98
N ASP A 242 -13.88 -16.92 -0.81
CA ASP A 242 -14.68 -15.71 -0.89
C ASP A 242 -15.22 -15.50 -2.31
N VAL A 243 -14.39 -15.72 -3.34
CA VAL A 243 -14.83 -15.67 -4.75
C VAL A 243 -15.91 -16.71 -5.05
N LEU A 244 -15.80 -17.93 -4.50
CA LEU A 244 -16.82 -18.98 -4.65
C LEU A 244 -18.12 -18.62 -3.92
N ALA A 245 -18.03 -18.01 -2.73
CA ALA A 245 -19.18 -17.54 -1.98
C ALA A 245 -19.93 -16.44 -2.75
N ASP A 246 -19.21 -15.46 -3.29
CA ASP A 246 -19.76 -14.39 -4.12
C ASP A 246 -20.42 -14.96 -5.38
N PHE A 247 -19.76 -15.89 -6.07
CA PHE A 247 -20.32 -16.54 -7.25
C PHE A 247 -21.63 -17.27 -6.96
N LYS A 248 -21.71 -17.97 -5.83
CA LYS A 248 -22.92 -18.69 -5.38
C LYS A 248 -24.09 -17.74 -5.12
N LEU A 249 -23.83 -16.54 -4.58
CA LEU A 249 -24.85 -15.54 -4.25
C LEU A 249 -25.41 -14.84 -5.48
N HIS A 250 -24.55 -14.49 -6.44
CA HIS A 250 -24.92 -13.58 -7.52
C HIS A 250 -25.24 -14.27 -8.87
N GLY A 251 -24.74 -15.49 -9.10
CA GLY A 251 -25.00 -16.24 -10.35
C GLY A 251 -24.60 -15.48 -11.63
N GLN A 252 -25.20 -15.83 -12.78
CA GLN A 252 -24.89 -15.27 -14.11
C GLN A 252 -25.88 -14.17 -14.61
N SER A 253 -26.73 -13.59 -13.76
CA SER A 253 -27.82 -12.69 -14.20
C SER A 253 -27.45 -11.19 -14.16
N HIS A 254 -28.13 -10.35 -14.96
CA HIS A 254 -27.97 -8.90 -15.29
C HIS A 254 -27.51 -7.91 -14.18
N ARG A 255 -27.41 -8.34 -12.93
CA ARG A 255 -26.62 -7.70 -11.85
C ARG A 255 -25.11 -8.00 -11.95
N ILE A 256 -24.67 -8.63 -13.05
CA ILE A 256 -23.30 -9.09 -13.27
C ILE A 256 -22.28 -7.97 -13.05
N GLU A 257 -22.53 -6.76 -13.55
CA GLU A 257 -21.55 -5.67 -13.39
C GLU A 257 -21.40 -5.20 -11.94
N GLU A 258 -22.50 -5.06 -11.20
CA GLU A 258 -22.47 -4.72 -9.78
C GLU A 258 -21.78 -5.83 -8.98
N ALA A 259 -22.16 -7.08 -9.21
CA ALA A 259 -21.58 -8.25 -8.55
C ALA A 259 -20.08 -8.40 -8.86
N ILE A 260 -19.65 -8.13 -10.10
CA ILE A 260 -18.23 -8.12 -10.48
C ILE A 260 -17.48 -6.98 -9.79
N ASN A 261 -18.09 -5.80 -9.66
CA ASN A 261 -17.47 -4.70 -8.92
C ASN A 261 -17.32 -5.06 -7.43
N GLU A 262 -18.33 -5.68 -6.82
CA GLU A 262 -18.25 -6.17 -5.44
C GLU A 262 -17.16 -7.25 -5.30
N LEU A 263 -17.10 -8.19 -6.24
CA LEU A 263 -16.06 -9.22 -6.30
C LEU A 263 -14.66 -8.60 -6.40
N PHE A 264 -14.44 -7.63 -7.27
CA PHE A 264 -13.15 -6.95 -7.39
C PHE A 264 -12.79 -6.16 -6.13
N ALA A 265 -13.78 -5.60 -5.42
CA ALA A 265 -13.53 -4.96 -4.14
C ALA A 265 -13.05 -6.00 -3.11
N SER A 266 -13.70 -7.16 -3.03
CA SER A 266 -13.30 -8.29 -2.18
C SER A 266 -11.90 -8.80 -2.52
N MET A 267 -11.62 -9.06 -3.81
CA MET A 267 -10.32 -9.50 -4.30
C MET A 267 -9.20 -8.49 -3.99
N ALA A 268 -9.48 -7.20 -4.09
CA ALA A 268 -8.50 -6.15 -3.79
C ALA A 268 -8.13 -6.09 -2.30
N CYS A 269 -9.09 -6.33 -1.39
CA CYS A 269 -8.84 -6.42 0.05
C CYS A 269 -7.87 -7.55 0.39
N HIS A 270 -8.02 -8.69 -0.27
CA HIS A 270 -7.12 -9.82 -0.12
C HIS A 270 -5.70 -9.48 -0.58
N GLY A 271 -5.55 -8.82 -1.74
CA GLY A 271 -4.23 -8.44 -2.29
C GLY A 271 -3.42 -7.48 -1.39
N ALA A 272 -4.08 -6.79 -0.46
CA ALA A 272 -3.50 -5.76 0.40
C ALA A 272 -2.97 -6.26 1.76
N VAL A 273 -2.95 -7.58 2.00
CA VAL A 273 -2.58 -8.24 3.28
C VAL A 273 -1.12 -7.99 3.74
N ARG A 274 -0.34 -7.14 3.04
CA ARG A 274 0.97 -6.64 3.50
C ARG A 274 0.90 -5.30 4.25
N ALA A 275 -0.14 -5.09 5.07
CA ALA A 275 -0.40 -3.86 5.81
C ALA A 275 0.76 -3.38 6.72
N ASN A 276 1.83 -4.15 6.91
CA ASN A 276 2.99 -3.78 7.74
C ASN A 276 4.36 -4.02 7.07
N ARG A 277 4.43 -4.14 5.74
CA ARG A 277 5.74 -4.24 5.06
C ARG A 277 6.41 -2.87 5.04
N ALA A 278 7.69 -2.82 5.40
CA ALA A 278 8.53 -1.66 5.16
C ALA A 278 8.75 -1.46 3.63
N LEU A 279 8.35 -0.31 3.12
CA LEU A 279 8.58 0.12 1.74
C LEU A 279 9.84 0.98 1.67
N SER A 280 10.60 0.83 0.59
CA SER A 280 11.67 1.74 0.25
C SER A 280 11.12 3.08 -0.28
N LEU A 281 11.91 4.17 -0.21
CA LEU A 281 11.52 5.47 -0.78
C LEU A 281 11.13 5.39 -2.27
N PRO A 282 11.84 4.64 -3.13
CA PRO A 282 11.40 4.45 -4.51
C PRO A 282 10.05 3.73 -4.62
N GLU A 283 9.80 2.68 -3.82
CA GLU A 283 8.50 1.97 -3.81
C GLU A 283 7.37 2.89 -3.33
N MET A 284 7.61 3.71 -2.30
CA MET A 284 6.63 4.70 -1.83
C MET A 284 6.32 5.72 -2.92
N ASN A 285 7.34 6.28 -3.57
CA ASN A 285 7.14 7.24 -4.66
C ASN A 285 6.36 6.61 -5.82
N ALA A 286 6.69 5.36 -6.20
CA ALA A 286 5.95 4.64 -7.23
C ALA A 286 4.46 4.49 -6.88
N LEU A 287 4.13 4.15 -5.64
CA LEU A 287 2.73 4.11 -5.17
C LEU A 287 2.06 5.49 -5.29
N LEU A 288 2.75 6.58 -4.91
CA LEU A 288 2.22 7.94 -5.06
C LEU A 288 1.97 8.28 -6.54
N ARG A 289 2.88 7.90 -7.46
CA ARG A 289 2.69 8.09 -8.90
C ARG A 289 1.46 7.31 -9.39
N ASP A 290 1.32 6.06 -8.95
CA ASP A 290 0.19 5.19 -9.31
C ASP A 290 -1.15 5.77 -8.82
N MET A 291 -1.18 6.33 -7.60
CA MET A 291 -2.37 6.98 -7.05
C MET A 291 -2.78 8.21 -7.86
N GLU A 292 -1.82 9.02 -8.33
CA GLU A 292 -2.13 10.20 -9.15
C GLU A 292 -2.70 9.84 -10.53
N GLN A 293 -2.28 8.71 -11.10
CA GLN A 293 -2.77 8.22 -12.38
C GLN A 293 -4.12 7.48 -12.27
N THR A 294 -4.48 7.06 -11.05
CA THR A 294 -5.68 6.25 -10.80
C THR A 294 -6.88 7.13 -10.48
N ALA A 295 -7.95 6.97 -11.25
CA ALA A 295 -9.21 7.66 -11.00
C ALA A 295 -9.77 7.31 -9.62
N PHE A 296 -10.34 8.30 -8.92
CA PHE A 296 -10.95 8.12 -7.60
C PHE A 296 -10.01 7.53 -6.54
N SER A 297 -8.69 7.71 -6.69
CA SER A 297 -7.71 7.23 -5.72
C SER A 297 -7.83 7.89 -4.35
N SER A 298 -8.56 9.01 -4.22
CA SER A 298 -8.76 9.76 -2.97
C SER A 298 -9.75 9.14 -1.99
N GLN A 299 -10.55 8.15 -2.42
CA GLN A 299 -11.51 7.46 -1.57
C GLN A 299 -11.32 5.94 -1.68
N CYS A 300 -11.36 5.25 -0.54
CA CYS A 300 -11.34 3.80 -0.52
C CYS A 300 -12.70 3.23 -0.93
N ASN A 301 -12.78 1.91 -1.11
CA ASN A 301 -14.01 1.22 -1.50
C ASN A 301 -15.17 1.39 -0.47
N HIS A 302 -14.86 1.84 0.75
CA HIS A 302 -15.81 2.12 1.83
C HIS A 302 -16.05 3.63 2.08
N GLY A 303 -15.57 4.51 1.19
CA GLY A 303 -15.78 5.96 1.28
C GLY A 303 -14.86 6.72 2.24
N ARG A 304 -13.86 6.07 2.84
CA ARG A 304 -12.86 6.74 3.69
C ARG A 304 -11.79 7.40 2.81
N PRO A 305 -11.24 8.55 3.20
CA PRO A 305 -10.15 9.16 2.45
C PRO A 305 -8.90 8.29 2.50
N THR A 306 -8.22 8.13 1.36
CA THR A 306 -6.95 7.39 1.27
C THR A 306 -5.74 8.28 1.60
N TRP A 307 -5.91 9.60 1.53
CA TRP A 307 -4.87 10.57 1.89
C TRP A 307 -5.47 11.87 2.43
N LYS A 308 -4.66 12.64 3.16
CA LYS A 308 -4.97 13.98 3.62
C LYS A 308 -3.78 14.92 3.42
N GLN A 309 -4.08 16.16 3.04
CA GLN A 309 -3.11 17.24 2.96
C GLN A 309 -3.19 18.09 4.24
N PHE A 310 -2.02 18.44 4.77
CA PHE A 310 -1.82 19.49 5.75
C PHE A 310 -0.99 20.58 5.09
N SER A 311 -1.53 21.79 4.96
CA SER A 311 -0.75 22.91 4.46
C SER A 311 0.28 23.35 5.49
N LEU A 312 1.29 24.12 5.07
CA LEU A 312 2.26 24.70 6.01
C LEU A 312 1.55 25.53 7.11
N ALA A 313 0.51 26.28 6.73
CA ALA A 313 -0.29 27.06 7.68
C ALA A 313 -1.08 26.18 8.67
N ASP A 314 -1.56 25.00 8.25
CA ASP A 314 -2.23 24.06 9.15
C ASP A 314 -1.25 23.44 10.14
N LEU A 315 -0.03 23.13 9.69
CA LEU A 315 1.04 22.65 10.57
C LEU A 315 1.46 23.74 11.56
N ASP A 316 1.63 24.99 11.13
CA ASP A 316 2.01 26.10 12.01
C ASP A 316 0.97 26.33 13.12
N LYS A 317 -0.33 26.21 12.81
CA LYS A 317 -1.41 26.28 13.80
C LYS A 317 -1.29 25.21 14.90
N LEU A 318 -0.83 24.00 14.58
CA LEU A 318 -0.65 22.93 15.56
C LEU A 318 0.43 23.27 16.61
N PHE A 319 1.36 24.16 16.27
CA PHE A 319 2.44 24.62 17.16
C PHE A 319 2.25 26.06 17.65
N TRP A 320 1.06 26.64 17.47
CA TRP A 320 0.75 28.03 17.80
C TRP A 320 1.75 29.05 17.20
N ARG A 321 2.32 28.75 16.03
CA ARG A 321 3.20 29.67 15.29
C ARG A 321 2.34 30.67 14.51
N GLY A 322 2.73 31.95 14.51
CA GLY A 322 2.01 33.02 13.80
C GLY A 322 0.82 33.62 14.56
N ARG A 323 0.83 33.55 15.90
CA ARG A 323 0.08 34.48 16.76
C ARG A 323 0.96 35.65 17.17
#